data_AF-A0A8T7MP45-F1
#
_entry.id   AF-A0A8T7MP45-F1
#
_cell.length_a   1.000
_cell.length_b   1.000
_cell.length_c   1.000
_cell.angle_alpha   90.00
_cell.angle_beta   90.00
_cell.angle_gamma   90.00
#
_symmetry.space_group_name_H-M   'P 1'
#
loop_
_entity.id
_entity.type
_entity.pdbx_description
1 polymer ?
#
loop_
_entity_poly.entity_id
_entity_poly.type
_entity_poly.pdbx_seq_one_letter_code
_entity_poly.pdbx_strand_id
1 'polypeptide(L)'
;MSQLLERNQSEVVSREDYERLIEQVKKLQSRMRFQEAVYLLPFAVIAGVSIGLMAAIWSRLTPSLTWEQVLVVALAALIIALAGVLGYSLLRPRRLLETARRADVALNLKERLSTAIEGHENPQGLGYLTLGREQFADTQHSLEGLKPNQALPLRLPKRPGRISILLLPLLALALLIPNPFSEVVKENQAIQKQVQAEAQKIEDLKNQIEKNNPNAKNDPKNQELLKQLEQAKQDLLEKSNNKDDAIASLQKVEQELQKLGDSQQPAQKAALEQLARSLSGSDLTKPAGEALSQNTPDRFDKAAGELSKAAQNVDQLKKDATQAQQLSDKFSKDAQNFKNSDPNLSQKLQQASDALKPDSLNKDSAGAKQALQDLGQQLQQTGQAQQTQEQLQQAQAQLQKSEQTLSQAGQQGQQQQAGQQQTSSQSNDSTSSDPQNGQASQDQQNGQQSGDSQQGQQSDQGQQGQQGQQGQQGQ
;
A
#
# COMPACT_ATOMS: atom_id res chain seq x y z
N MET A 1 -25.45 14.90 -79.41
CA MET A 1 -24.87 13.54 -79.43
C MET A 1 -24.55 13.00 -78.04
N SER A 2 -24.13 13.83 -77.08
CA SER A 2 -23.79 13.38 -75.72
C SER A 2 -24.99 12.81 -74.92
N GLN A 3 -26.20 13.37 -75.08
CA GLN A 3 -27.41 12.84 -74.44
C GLN A 3 -27.93 11.53 -75.04
N LEU A 4 -27.57 11.21 -76.29
CA LEU A 4 -27.93 9.93 -76.92
C LEU A 4 -26.95 8.81 -76.53
N LEU A 5 -25.72 9.16 -76.16
CA LEU A 5 -24.76 8.22 -75.58
C LEU A 5 -25.07 7.91 -74.11
N GLU A 6 -25.55 8.88 -73.32
CA GLU A 6 -26.06 8.62 -71.97
C GLU A 6 -27.33 7.75 -71.96
N ARG A 7 -28.23 7.93 -72.94
CA ARG A 7 -29.45 7.12 -73.05
C ARG A 7 -29.18 5.65 -73.42
N ASN A 8 -28.12 5.40 -74.18
CA ASN A 8 -27.71 4.06 -74.61
C ASN A 8 -26.93 3.30 -73.50
N GLN A 9 -26.28 4.01 -72.58
CA GLN A 9 -25.64 3.40 -71.40
C GLN A 9 -26.64 2.78 -70.42
N SER A 10 -27.88 3.27 -70.40
CA SER A 10 -28.98 2.72 -69.60
C SER A 10 -29.77 1.58 -70.26
N GLU A 11 -29.47 1.19 -71.51
CA GLU A 11 -30.30 0.24 -72.27
C GLU A 11 -29.85 -1.23 -72.19
N VAL A 12 -28.59 -1.52 -71.86
CA VAL A 12 -28.09 -2.91 -71.91
C VAL A 12 -28.48 -3.73 -70.67
N VAL A 13 -28.37 -3.14 -69.47
CA VAL A 13 -28.74 -3.77 -68.18
C VAL A 13 -29.36 -2.71 -67.26
N SER A 14 -30.47 -3.04 -66.59
CA SER A 14 -31.12 -2.10 -65.67
C SER A 14 -30.27 -1.87 -64.42
N ARG A 15 -30.30 -0.65 -63.86
CA ARG A 15 -29.59 -0.34 -62.61
C ARG A 15 -30.06 -1.19 -61.44
N GLU A 16 -31.36 -1.51 -61.39
CA GLU A 16 -31.94 -2.35 -60.35
C GLU A 16 -31.42 -3.79 -60.40
N ASP A 17 -31.27 -4.35 -61.59
CA ASP A 17 -30.76 -5.71 -61.75
C ASP A 17 -29.27 -5.80 -61.43
N TYR A 18 -28.49 -4.76 -61.77
CA TYR A 18 -27.09 -4.66 -61.41
C TYR A 18 -26.88 -4.54 -59.88
N GLU A 19 -27.70 -3.73 -59.19
CA GLU A 19 -27.66 -3.63 -57.73
C GLU A 19 -27.99 -4.97 -57.04
N ARG A 20 -28.96 -5.73 -57.56
CA ARG A 20 -29.27 -7.09 -57.07
C ARG A 20 -28.08 -8.04 -57.24
N LEU A 21 -27.39 -7.98 -58.38
CA LEU A 21 -26.18 -8.77 -58.63
C LEU A 21 -25.06 -8.38 -57.65
N ILE A 22 -24.84 -7.08 -57.41
CA ILE A 22 -23.88 -6.59 -56.41
C ILE A 22 -24.25 -7.09 -55.01
N GLU A 23 -25.54 -7.11 -54.63
CA GLU A 23 -25.97 -7.61 -53.32
C GLU A 23 -25.63 -9.11 -53.16
N GLN A 24 -25.80 -9.92 -54.21
CA GLN A 24 -25.42 -11.33 -54.22
C GLN A 24 -23.89 -11.50 -54.10
N VAL A 25 -23.11 -10.67 -54.81
CA VAL A 25 -21.64 -10.64 -54.70
C VAL A 25 -21.19 -10.23 -53.29
N LYS A 26 -21.86 -9.26 -52.66
CA LYS A 26 -21.60 -8.86 -51.26
C LYS A 26 -21.92 -9.98 -50.27
N LYS A 27 -22.97 -10.78 -50.50
CA LYS A 27 -23.29 -11.98 -49.69
C LYS A 27 -22.19 -13.04 -49.83
N LEU A 28 -21.70 -13.29 -51.04
CA LEU A 28 -20.56 -14.18 -51.29
C LEU A 28 -19.27 -13.65 -50.63
N GLN A 29 -19.03 -12.35 -50.69
CA GLN A 29 -17.91 -11.68 -50.04
C GLN A 29 -17.92 -11.88 -48.52
N SER A 30 -19.09 -11.70 -47.87
CA SER A 30 -19.26 -11.93 -46.44
C SER A 30 -18.95 -13.39 -46.07
N ARG A 31 -19.38 -14.35 -46.89
CA ARG A 31 -19.07 -15.77 -46.68
C ARG A 31 -17.57 -16.06 -46.82
N MET A 32 -16.90 -15.46 -47.81
CA MET A 32 -15.45 -15.60 -47.97
C MET A 32 -14.67 -14.99 -46.80
N ARG A 33 -15.13 -13.85 -46.25
CA ARG A 33 -14.55 -13.26 -45.03
C ARG A 33 -14.71 -14.21 -43.84
N PHE A 34 -15.90 -14.78 -43.66
CA PHE A 34 -16.13 -15.76 -42.61
C PHE A 34 -15.23 -17.00 -42.76
N GLN A 35 -15.06 -17.50 -44.00
CA GLN A 35 -14.16 -18.63 -44.27
C GLN A 35 -12.70 -18.30 -43.97
N GLU A 36 -12.22 -17.10 -44.32
CA GLU A 36 -10.86 -16.64 -44.00
C GLU A 36 -10.65 -16.49 -42.48
N ALA A 37 -11.66 -15.97 -41.77
CA ALA A 37 -11.62 -15.88 -40.31
C ALA A 37 -11.54 -17.28 -39.67
N VAL A 38 -12.34 -18.24 -40.15
CA VAL A 38 -12.31 -19.63 -39.67
C VAL A 38 -10.98 -20.32 -40.01
N TYR A 39 -10.39 -20.02 -41.16
CA TYR A 39 -9.08 -20.55 -41.55
C TYR A 39 -7.94 -20.00 -40.67
N LEU A 40 -8.02 -18.73 -40.28
CA LEU A 40 -7.02 -18.05 -39.44
C LEU A 40 -7.22 -18.28 -37.93
N LEU A 41 -8.42 -18.68 -37.51
CA LEU A 41 -8.76 -18.99 -36.12
C LEU A 41 -7.71 -19.86 -35.39
N PRO A 42 -7.26 -21.01 -35.92
CA PRO A 42 -6.28 -21.83 -35.22
C PRO A 42 -4.94 -21.11 -35.00
N PHE A 43 -4.54 -20.19 -35.88
CA PHE A 43 -3.33 -19.39 -35.70
C PHE A 43 -3.49 -18.35 -34.59
N ALA A 44 -4.66 -17.71 -34.47
CA ALA A 44 -4.96 -16.83 -33.34
C ALA A 44 -4.93 -17.58 -32.01
N VAL A 45 -5.51 -18.78 -31.96
CA VAL A 45 -5.48 -19.64 -30.77
C VAL A 45 -4.04 -20.02 -30.42
N ILE A 46 -3.22 -20.43 -31.40
CA ILE A 46 -1.81 -20.75 -31.16
C ILE A 46 -1.07 -19.53 -30.60
N ALA A 47 -1.24 -18.35 -31.20
CA ALA A 47 -0.57 -17.13 -30.74
C ALA A 47 -0.96 -16.76 -29.30
N GLY A 48 -2.27 -16.70 -29.00
CA GLY A 48 -2.78 -16.36 -27.68
C GLY A 48 -2.37 -17.37 -26.61
N VAL A 49 -2.52 -18.67 -26.90
CA VAL A 49 -2.15 -19.75 -25.97
C VAL A 49 -0.64 -19.81 -25.74
N SER A 50 0.18 -19.53 -26.76
CA SER A 50 1.64 -19.49 -26.60
C SER A 50 2.09 -18.37 -25.66
N ILE A 51 1.48 -17.19 -25.76
CA ILE A 51 1.73 -16.07 -24.84
C ILE A 51 1.31 -16.44 -23.40
N GLY A 52 0.13 -17.06 -23.24
CA GLY A 52 -0.32 -17.56 -21.94
C GLY A 52 0.62 -18.60 -21.33
N LEU A 53 1.12 -19.53 -22.15
CA LEU A 53 2.11 -20.53 -21.73
C LEU A 53 3.45 -19.89 -21.34
N MET A 54 3.93 -18.90 -22.11
CA MET A 54 5.13 -18.14 -21.76
C MET A 54 4.96 -17.42 -20.41
N ALA A 55 3.83 -16.76 -20.19
CA ALA A 55 3.53 -16.12 -18.90
C ALA A 55 3.46 -17.13 -17.74
N ALA A 56 2.87 -18.30 -17.97
CA ALA A 56 2.81 -19.39 -16.98
C ALA A 56 4.17 -20.02 -16.68
N ILE A 57 5.08 -20.07 -17.66
CA ILE A 57 6.47 -20.50 -17.44
C ILE A 57 7.24 -19.41 -16.67
N TRP A 58 7.05 -18.15 -17.05
CA TRP A 58 7.72 -17.01 -16.41
C TRP A 58 7.33 -16.84 -14.94
N SER A 59 6.06 -17.06 -14.59
CA SER A 59 5.57 -17.01 -13.21
C SER A 59 6.08 -18.15 -12.32
N ARG A 60 6.62 -19.22 -12.92
CA ARG A 60 7.28 -20.31 -12.20
C ARG A 60 8.77 -20.05 -11.99
N LEU A 61 9.41 -19.31 -12.91
CA LEU A 61 10.82 -18.94 -12.83
C LEU A 61 11.05 -17.69 -11.99
N THR A 62 10.03 -16.85 -11.82
CA THR A 62 10.13 -15.61 -11.05
C THR A 62 8.95 -15.47 -10.08
N PRO A 63 9.18 -15.12 -8.80
CA PRO A 63 8.11 -14.88 -7.81
C PRO A 63 7.43 -13.52 -8.02
N SER A 64 7.10 -13.17 -9.28
CA SER A 64 6.61 -11.83 -9.65
C SER A 64 5.13 -11.81 -10.05
N LEU A 65 4.57 -12.92 -10.56
CA LEU A 65 3.20 -12.98 -11.08
C LEU A 65 2.33 -13.96 -10.27
N THR A 66 1.15 -13.50 -9.86
CA THR A 66 0.13 -14.34 -9.25
C THR A 66 -0.65 -15.14 -10.30
N TRP A 67 -1.33 -16.22 -9.88
CA TRP A 67 -2.12 -17.08 -10.78
C TRP A 67 -3.24 -16.30 -11.51
N GLU A 68 -3.86 -15.33 -10.83
CA GLU A 68 -4.89 -14.46 -11.40
C GLU A 68 -4.34 -13.58 -12.52
N GLN A 69 -3.13 -13.03 -12.35
CA GLN A 69 -2.49 -12.21 -13.38
C GLN A 69 -2.13 -13.03 -14.62
N VAL A 70 -1.66 -14.26 -14.44
CA VAL A 70 -1.40 -15.19 -15.57
C VAL A 70 -2.69 -15.48 -16.33
N LEU A 71 -3.81 -15.71 -15.63
CA LEU A 71 -5.12 -15.90 -16.26
C LEU A 71 -5.57 -14.67 -17.05
N VAL A 72 -5.44 -13.47 -16.47
CA VAL A 72 -5.80 -12.23 -17.15
C VAL A 72 -4.95 -12.02 -18.40
N VAL A 73 -3.63 -12.24 -18.33
CA VAL A 73 -2.73 -12.12 -19.49
C VAL A 73 -3.06 -13.14 -20.57
N ALA A 74 -3.29 -14.40 -20.18
CA ALA A 74 -3.66 -15.46 -21.13
C ALA A 74 -4.99 -15.18 -21.84
N LEU A 75 -6.01 -14.74 -21.09
CA LEU A 75 -7.32 -14.37 -21.64
C LEU A 75 -7.22 -13.13 -22.53
N ALA A 76 -6.51 -12.08 -22.09
CA ALA A 76 -6.32 -10.86 -22.86
C ALA A 76 -5.58 -11.15 -24.17
N ALA A 77 -4.51 -11.94 -24.14
CA ALA A 77 -3.76 -12.33 -25.33
C ALA A 77 -4.64 -13.13 -26.32
N LEU A 78 -5.48 -14.04 -25.82
CA LEU A 78 -6.42 -14.80 -26.64
C LEU A 78 -7.49 -13.89 -27.28
N ILE A 79 -8.09 -12.99 -26.50
CA ILE A 79 -9.10 -12.05 -26.98
C ILE A 79 -8.51 -11.13 -28.05
N ILE A 80 -7.32 -10.57 -27.82
CA ILE A 80 -6.63 -9.69 -28.77
C ILE A 80 -6.31 -10.45 -30.06
N ALA A 81 -5.80 -11.69 -29.98
CA ALA A 81 -5.49 -12.48 -31.16
C ALA A 81 -6.75 -12.81 -31.98
N LEU A 82 -7.85 -13.17 -31.32
CA LEU A 82 -9.14 -13.44 -31.97
C LEU A 82 -9.74 -12.16 -32.58
N ALA A 83 -9.74 -11.05 -31.84
CA ALA A 83 -10.20 -9.76 -32.32
C ALA A 83 -9.36 -9.26 -33.50
N GLY A 84 -8.04 -9.48 -33.48
CA GLY A 84 -7.13 -9.15 -34.57
C GLY A 84 -7.46 -9.92 -35.85
N VAL A 85 -7.72 -11.23 -35.76
CA VAL A 85 -8.13 -12.04 -36.92
C VAL A 85 -9.52 -11.65 -37.43
N LEU A 86 -10.48 -11.42 -36.53
CA LEU A 86 -11.83 -10.97 -36.92
C LEU A 86 -11.78 -9.58 -37.56
N GLY A 87 -11.05 -8.63 -36.97
CA GLY A 87 -10.85 -7.29 -37.49
C GLY A 87 -10.15 -7.31 -38.84
N TYR A 88 -9.06 -8.07 -38.98
CA TYR A 88 -8.37 -8.26 -40.26
C TYR A 88 -9.29 -8.81 -41.34
N SER A 89 -10.10 -9.83 -41.02
CA SER A 89 -11.01 -10.45 -41.98
C SER A 89 -12.19 -9.54 -42.38
N LEU A 90 -12.75 -8.81 -41.42
CA LEU A 90 -13.95 -7.98 -41.64
C LEU A 90 -13.62 -6.60 -42.24
N LEU A 91 -12.54 -5.95 -41.81
CA LEU A 91 -12.23 -4.55 -42.15
C LEU A 91 -11.38 -4.40 -43.41
N ARG A 92 -10.75 -5.48 -43.92
CA ARG A 92 -9.94 -5.39 -45.14
C ARG A 92 -10.81 -5.02 -46.34
N PRO A 93 -10.51 -3.90 -47.04
CA PRO A 93 -11.21 -3.54 -48.26
C PRO A 93 -10.93 -4.60 -49.33
N ARG A 94 -11.98 -5.07 -50.00
CA ARG A 94 -11.87 -5.99 -51.14
C ARG A 94 -12.59 -5.38 -52.32
N ARG A 95 -11.92 -5.34 -53.47
CA ARG A 95 -12.53 -4.88 -54.72
C ARG A 95 -13.59 -5.89 -55.15
N LEU A 96 -14.73 -5.40 -55.65
CA LEU A 96 -15.84 -6.25 -56.09
C LEU A 96 -15.40 -7.18 -57.22
N LEU A 97 -14.64 -6.66 -58.19
CA LEU A 97 -14.09 -7.43 -59.31
C LEU A 97 -13.14 -8.57 -58.87
N GLU A 98 -12.29 -8.35 -57.87
CA GLU A 98 -11.43 -9.41 -57.31
C GLU A 98 -12.24 -10.50 -56.60
N THR A 99 -13.34 -10.10 -55.94
CA THR A 99 -14.25 -11.02 -55.28
C THR A 99 -15.02 -11.85 -56.31
N ALA A 100 -15.44 -11.22 -57.41
CA ALA A 100 -16.11 -11.87 -58.53
C ALA A 100 -15.20 -12.91 -59.20
N ARG A 101 -13.95 -12.55 -59.55
CA ARG A 101 -12.97 -13.51 -60.10
C ARG A 101 -12.70 -14.69 -59.17
N ARG A 102 -12.55 -14.44 -57.87
CA ARG A 102 -12.38 -15.53 -56.88
C ARG A 102 -13.63 -16.39 -56.75
N ALA A 103 -14.81 -15.79 -56.83
CA ALA A 103 -16.08 -16.52 -56.83
C ALA A 103 -16.23 -17.35 -58.11
N ASP A 104 -15.84 -16.82 -59.27
CA ASP A 104 -15.88 -17.55 -60.53
C ASP A 104 -15.02 -18.82 -60.49
N VAL A 105 -13.80 -18.71 -59.96
CA VAL A 105 -12.90 -19.86 -59.78
C VAL A 105 -13.44 -20.84 -58.73
N ALA A 106 -13.92 -20.33 -57.59
CA ALA A 106 -14.41 -21.19 -56.49
C ALA A 106 -15.70 -21.92 -56.84
N LEU A 107 -16.57 -21.31 -57.66
CA LEU A 107 -17.88 -21.82 -58.06
C LEU A 107 -17.88 -22.42 -59.47
N ASN A 108 -16.74 -22.41 -60.16
CA ASN A 108 -16.57 -22.85 -61.55
C ASN A 108 -17.54 -22.15 -62.55
N LEU A 109 -17.76 -20.84 -62.36
CA LEU A 109 -18.68 -20.04 -63.18
C LEU A 109 -18.06 -19.55 -64.49
N LYS A 110 -16.83 -19.96 -64.84
CA LYS A 110 -16.17 -19.64 -66.12
C LYS A 110 -16.16 -18.14 -66.45
N GLU A 111 -15.77 -17.30 -65.49
CA GLU A 111 -15.67 -15.83 -65.63
C GLU A 111 -17.00 -15.10 -65.88
N ARG A 112 -18.15 -15.74 -65.69
CA ARG A 112 -19.47 -15.11 -65.89
C ARG A 112 -19.66 -13.91 -64.97
N LEU A 113 -19.31 -14.03 -63.69
CA LEU A 113 -19.52 -12.99 -62.69
C LEU A 113 -18.54 -11.82 -62.86
N SER A 114 -17.26 -12.11 -63.14
CA SER A 114 -16.22 -11.11 -63.39
C SER A 114 -16.52 -10.32 -64.67
N THR A 115 -16.92 -11.00 -65.75
CA THR A 115 -17.25 -10.38 -67.04
C THR A 115 -18.50 -9.51 -66.95
N ALA A 116 -19.53 -9.94 -66.21
CA ALA A 116 -20.75 -9.15 -66.01
C ALA A 116 -20.48 -7.82 -65.26
N ILE A 117 -19.58 -7.83 -64.26
CA ILE A 117 -19.20 -6.63 -63.52
C ILE A 117 -18.27 -5.75 -64.34
N GLU A 118 -17.27 -6.34 -65.01
CA GLU A 118 -16.30 -5.60 -65.85
C GLU A 118 -16.98 -4.93 -67.04
N GLY A 119 -17.96 -5.59 -67.66
CA GLY A 119 -18.76 -5.03 -68.75
C GLY A 119 -19.65 -3.85 -68.30
N HIS A 120 -20.20 -3.90 -67.08
CA HIS A 120 -20.97 -2.79 -66.53
C HIS A 120 -20.08 -1.60 -66.13
N GLU A 121 -18.89 -1.85 -65.59
CA GLU A 121 -17.90 -0.81 -65.25
C GLU A 121 -17.25 -0.17 -66.49
N ASN A 122 -17.11 -0.92 -67.60
CA ASN A 122 -16.54 -0.45 -68.85
C ASN A 122 -17.43 -0.76 -70.08
N PRO A 123 -18.51 0.02 -70.28
CA PRO A 123 -19.53 -0.27 -71.29
C PRO A 123 -19.10 0.00 -72.75
N GLN A 124 -17.89 0.53 -72.99
CA GLN A 124 -17.43 0.92 -74.32
C GLN A 124 -16.81 -0.24 -75.14
N GLY A 125 -16.71 -1.44 -74.56
CA GLY A 125 -16.25 -2.63 -75.27
C GLY A 125 -17.26 -3.08 -76.33
N LEU A 126 -16.81 -3.24 -77.58
CA LEU A 126 -17.63 -3.69 -78.73
C LEU A 126 -18.41 -5.00 -78.46
N GLY A 127 -17.85 -5.90 -77.65
CA GLY A 127 -18.51 -7.15 -77.26
C GLY A 127 -19.66 -6.97 -76.24
N TYR A 128 -19.55 -5.99 -75.35
CA TYR A 128 -20.57 -5.73 -74.32
C TYR A 128 -21.80 -5.01 -74.90
N LEU A 129 -21.59 -4.12 -75.87
CA LEU A 129 -22.68 -3.43 -76.57
C LEU A 129 -23.58 -4.37 -77.39
N THR A 130 -23.07 -5.53 -77.80
CA THR A 130 -23.78 -6.50 -78.63
C THR A 130 -24.34 -7.69 -77.85
N LEU A 131 -23.62 -8.17 -76.83
CA LEU A 131 -23.98 -9.38 -76.08
C LEU A 131 -24.16 -9.15 -74.57
N GLY A 132 -24.00 -7.92 -74.07
CA GLY A 132 -23.96 -7.64 -72.62
C GLY A 132 -25.22 -8.03 -71.87
N ARG A 133 -26.41 -7.86 -72.48
CA ARG A 133 -27.69 -8.27 -71.87
C ARG A 133 -27.82 -9.78 -71.72
N GLU A 134 -27.43 -10.52 -72.75
CA GLU A 134 -27.46 -11.99 -72.75
C GLU A 134 -26.41 -12.58 -71.80
N GLN A 135 -25.21 -11.98 -71.74
CA GLN A 135 -24.17 -12.35 -70.78
C GLN A 135 -24.61 -12.10 -69.33
N PHE A 136 -25.29 -10.99 -69.08
CA PHE A 136 -25.82 -10.66 -67.77
C PHE A 136 -26.97 -11.60 -67.36
N ALA A 137 -27.87 -11.93 -68.29
CA ALA A 137 -28.94 -12.91 -68.06
C ALA A 137 -28.39 -14.33 -67.80
N ASP A 138 -27.39 -14.79 -68.57
CA ASP A 138 -26.69 -16.07 -68.32
C ASP A 138 -26.01 -16.09 -66.94
N THR A 139 -25.44 -14.95 -66.51
CA THR A 139 -24.85 -14.81 -65.17
C THR A 139 -25.91 -14.93 -64.08
N GLN A 140 -27.04 -14.23 -64.20
CA GLN A 140 -28.14 -14.35 -63.22
C GLN A 140 -28.69 -15.77 -63.15
N HIS A 141 -28.97 -16.39 -64.29
CA HIS A 141 -29.45 -17.77 -64.36
C HIS A 141 -28.43 -18.77 -63.79
N SER A 142 -27.12 -18.50 -63.88
CA SER A 142 -26.07 -19.31 -63.26
C SER A 142 -26.01 -19.15 -61.74
N LEU A 143 -26.46 -18.01 -61.23
CA LEU A 143 -26.53 -17.71 -59.79
C LEU A 143 -27.83 -18.22 -59.17
N GLU A 144 -28.89 -18.41 -59.96
CA GLU A 144 -30.15 -18.99 -59.54
C GLU A 144 -29.96 -20.42 -59.00
N GLY A 145 -30.34 -20.65 -57.74
CA GLY A 145 -30.22 -21.95 -57.07
C GLY A 145 -28.86 -22.25 -56.45
N LEU A 146 -27.84 -21.42 -56.66
CA LEU A 146 -26.57 -21.57 -55.94
C LEU A 146 -26.75 -21.24 -54.45
N LYS A 147 -26.40 -22.20 -53.58
CA LYS A 147 -26.34 -22.00 -52.13
C LYS A 147 -24.90 -21.65 -51.75
N PRO A 148 -24.60 -20.39 -51.36
CA PRO A 148 -23.25 -19.96 -50.97
C PRO A 148 -22.59 -20.86 -49.92
N ASN A 149 -23.39 -21.42 -49.00
CA ASN A 149 -22.91 -22.28 -47.92
C ASN A 149 -22.40 -23.65 -48.39
N GLN A 150 -22.94 -24.19 -49.48
CA GLN A 150 -22.53 -25.48 -50.03
C GLN A 150 -21.34 -25.32 -50.98
N ALA A 151 -21.30 -24.20 -51.70
CA ALA A 151 -20.30 -23.96 -52.71
C ALA A 151 -18.99 -23.38 -52.13
N LEU A 152 -19.03 -22.78 -50.94
CA LEU A 152 -17.86 -22.36 -50.16
C LEU A 152 -17.82 -23.10 -48.79
N PRO A 153 -17.32 -24.35 -48.75
CA PRO A 153 -17.26 -25.12 -47.51
C PRO A 153 -16.20 -24.56 -46.55
N LEU A 154 -16.51 -24.60 -45.25
CA LEU A 154 -15.57 -24.23 -44.20
C LEU A 154 -14.44 -25.26 -44.12
N ARG A 155 -13.22 -24.86 -44.47
CA ARG A 155 -12.04 -25.72 -44.41
C ARG A 155 -11.12 -25.25 -43.29
N LEU A 156 -11.09 -26.02 -42.20
CA LEU A 156 -10.11 -25.83 -41.14
C LEU A 156 -8.77 -26.42 -41.57
N PRO A 157 -7.66 -25.67 -41.42
CA PRO A 157 -6.34 -26.22 -41.73
C PRO A 157 -5.95 -27.29 -40.70
N LYS A 158 -5.80 -28.54 -41.16
CA LYS A 158 -5.62 -29.73 -40.31
C LYS A 158 -4.39 -29.64 -39.39
N ARG A 159 -3.26 -29.13 -39.90
CA ARG A 159 -2.00 -29.03 -39.14
C ARG A 159 -2.09 -28.03 -37.98
N PRO A 160 -2.35 -26.73 -38.20
CA PRO A 160 -2.49 -25.77 -37.09
C PRO A 160 -3.69 -26.10 -36.19
N GLY A 161 -4.80 -26.64 -36.74
CA GLY A 161 -5.93 -27.08 -35.92
C GLY A 161 -5.55 -28.16 -34.88
N ARG A 162 -4.72 -29.14 -35.25
CA ARG A 162 -4.19 -30.14 -34.31
C ARG A 162 -3.29 -29.51 -33.24
N ILE A 163 -2.45 -28.54 -33.62
CA ILE A 163 -1.57 -27.82 -32.69
C ILE A 163 -2.42 -27.02 -31.68
N SER A 164 -3.46 -26.31 -32.14
CA SER A 164 -4.38 -25.59 -31.26
C SER A 164 -5.07 -26.53 -30.27
N ILE A 165 -5.55 -27.69 -30.72
CA ILE A 165 -6.19 -28.70 -29.87
C ILE A 165 -5.22 -29.26 -28.82
N LEU A 166 -3.93 -29.37 -29.15
CA LEU A 166 -2.91 -29.86 -28.21
C LEU A 166 -2.47 -28.79 -27.21
N LEU A 167 -2.36 -27.52 -27.63
CA LEU A 167 -1.90 -26.43 -26.76
C LEU A 167 -2.93 -26.02 -25.69
N LEU A 168 -4.22 -26.09 -26.00
CA LEU A 168 -5.30 -25.76 -25.07
C LEU A 168 -5.27 -26.58 -23.75
N PRO A 169 -5.22 -27.93 -23.77
CA PRO A 169 -5.11 -28.71 -22.55
C PRO A 169 -3.77 -28.50 -21.84
N LEU A 170 -2.69 -28.18 -22.57
CA LEU A 170 -1.39 -27.90 -21.97
C LEU A 170 -1.41 -26.60 -21.15
N LEU A 171 -2.07 -25.56 -21.66
CA LEU A 171 -2.32 -24.33 -20.90
C LEU A 171 -3.25 -24.58 -19.72
N ALA A 172 -4.33 -25.34 -19.92
CA ALA A 172 -5.26 -25.69 -18.84
C ALA A 172 -4.53 -26.44 -17.71
N LEU A 173 -3.65 -27.39 -18.04
CA LEU A 173 -2.83 -28.12 -17.07
C LEU A 173 -1.81 -27.21 -16.38
N ALA A 174 -1.18 -26.28 -17.12
CA ALA A 174 -0.26 -25.31 -16.56
C ALA A 174 -0.92 -24.37 -15.53
N LEU A 175 -2.21 -24.07 -15.72
CA LEU A 175 -3.04 -23.28 -14.81
C LEU A 175 -3.59 -24.09 -13.62
N LEU A 176 -3.84 -25.39 -13.82
CA LEU A 176 -4.41 -26.27 -12.78
C LEU A 176 -3.35 -26.77 -11.78
N ILE A 177 -2.08 -26.81 -12.17
CA ILE A 177 -0.98 -27.13 -11.26
C ILE A 177 -0.75 -25.91 -10.34
N PRO A 178 -1.01 -26.02 -9.03
CA PRO A 178 -0.81 -24.90 -8.11
C PRO A 178 0.65 -24.45 -8.11
N ASN A 179 0.87 -23.14 -8.26
CA ASN A 179 2.21 -22.57 -8.19
C ASN A 179 2.74 -22.70 -6.74
N PRO A 180 3.85 -23.42 -6.50
CA PRO A 180 4.41 -23.60 -5.16
C PRO A 180 4.83 -22.28 -4.48
N PHE A 181 4.95 -21.18 -5.23
CA PHE A 181 5.34 -19.87 -4.69
C PHE A 181 4.15 -18.96 -4.33
N SER A 182 2.90 -19.41 -4.50
CA SER A 182 1.74 -18.54 -4.28
C SER A 182 1.52 -18.13 -2.82
N GLU A 183 1.97 -18.94 -1.86
CA GLU A 183 1.93 -18.60 -0.43
C GLU A 183 3.06 -17.65 -0.04
N VAL A 184 4.28 -17.89 -0.52
CA VAL A 184 5.45 -17.03 -0.27
C VAL A 184 5.24 -15.63 -0.85
N VAL A 185 4.58 -15.51 -2.02
CA VAL A 185 4.26 -14.21 -2.61
C VAL A 185 3.20 -13.46 -1.79
N LYS A 186 2.20 -14.15 -1.23
CA LYS A 186 1.21 -13.51 -0.35
C LYS A 186 1.82 -13.08 0.98
N GLU A 187 2.70 -13.89 1.55
CA GLU A 187 3.46 -13.57 2.75
C GLU A 187 4.35 -12.34 2.53
N ASN A 188 5.10 -12.30 1.43
CA ASN A 188 5.93 -11.15 1.07
C ASN A 188 5.11 -9.89 0.81
N GLN A 189 3.93 -10.00 0.19
CA GLN A 189 3.02 -8.86 0.02
C GLN A 189 2.44 -8.35 1.36
N ALA A 190 2.12 -9.25 2.29
CA ALA A 190 1.68 -8.88 3.63
C ALA A 190 2.79 -8.18 4.42
N ILE A 191 4.02 -8.71 4.35
CA ILE A 191 5.21 -8.10 4.94
C ILE A 191 5.47 -6.71 4.34
N GLN A 192 5.44 -6.57 3.01
CA GLN A 192 5.62 -5.26 2.37
C GLN A 192 4.56 -4.24 2.79
N LYS A 193 3.28 -4.65 2.89
CA LYS A 193 2.22 -3.77 3.39
C LYS A 193 2.47 -3.36 4.84
N GLN A 194 2.90 -4.29 5.68
CA GLN A 194 3.21 -4.00 7.08
C GLN A 194 4.42 -3.05 7.19
N VAL A 195 5.45 -3.29 6.41
CA VAL A 195 6.64 -2.43 6.30
C VAL A 195 6.26 -1.02 5.89
N GLN A 196 5.40 -0.84 4.89
CA GLN A 196 4.91 0.49 4.50
C GLN A 196 4.14 1.17 5.63
N ALA A 197 3.30 0.43 6.35
CA ALA A 197 2.55 0.97 7.48
C ALA A 197 3.49 1.40 8.63
N GLU A 198 4.53 0.62 8.93
CA GLU A 198 5.53 1.00 9.93
C GLU A 198 6.41 2.18 9.47
N ALA A 199 6.81 2.22 8.20
CA ALA A 199 7.52 3.36 7.61
C ALA A 199 6.71 4.67 7.72
N GLN A 200 5.38 4.60 7.53
CA GLN A 200 4.49 5.74 7.72
C GLN A 200 4.44 6.20 9.19
N LYS A 201 4.42 5.27 10.16
CA LYS A 201 4.46 5.65 11.58
C LYS A 201 5.77 6.33 11.96
N ILE A 202 6.90 5.90 11.39
CA ILE A 202 8.20 6.55 11.57
C ILE A 202 8.17 7.98 10.99
N GLU A 203 7.57 8.16 9.81
CA GLU A 203 7.39 9.49 9.20
C GLU A 203 6.48 10.40 10.04
N ASP A 204 5.36 9.87 10.54
CA ASP A 204 4.43 10.60 11.40
C ASP A 204 5.10 11.03 12.71
N LEU A 205 5.93 10.16 13.29
CA LEU A 205 6.73 10.49 14.47
C LEU A 205 7.72 11.61 14.17
N LYS A 206 8.43 11.54 13.04
CA LYS A 206 9.35 12.61 12.59
C LYS A 206 8.62 13.95 12.47
N ASN A 207 7.44 13.96 11.85
CA ASN A 207 6.61 15.14 11.70
C ASN A 207 6.11 15.68 13.06
N GLN A 208 5.78 14.80 14.00
CA GLN A 208 5.41 15.19 15.36
C GLN A 208 6.58 15.84 16.11
N ILE A 209 7.79 15.31 15.96
CA ILE A 209 9.01 15.87 16.55
C ILE A 209 9.26 17.28 16.01
N GLU A 210 9.20 17.48 14.69
CA GLU A 210 9.36 18.79 14.07
C GLU A 210 8.27 19.79 14.48
N LYS A 211 7.02 19.34 14.61
CA LYS A 211 5.89 20.20 14.99
C LYS A 211 5.94 20.62 16.46
N ASN A 212 6.32 19.70 17.35
CA ASN A 212 6.34 19.95 18.80
C ASN A 212 7.59 20.73 19.24
N ASN A 213 8.62 20.77 18.41
CA ASN A 213 9.86 21.49 18.70
C ASN A 213 10.28 22.34 17.49
N PRO A 214 9.86 23.61 17.41
CA PRO A 214 10.22 24.51 16.30
C PRO A 214 11.74 24.72 16.18
N ASN A 215 12.48 24.52 17.27
CA ASN A 215 13.93 24.60 17.33
C ASN A 215 14.62 23.24 17.12
N ALA A 216 13.88 22.15 16.83
CA ALA A 216 14.45 20.83 16.54
C ALA A 216 15.49 20.86 15.42
N LYS A 217 15.35 21.79 14.48
CA LYS A 217 16.31 21.97 13.37
C LYS A 217 17.58 22.69 13.79
N ASN A 218 17.65 23.32 14.96
CA ASN A 218 18.82 24.05 15.44
C ASN A 218 19.61 23.27 16.51
N ASP A 219 19.01 22.23 17.10
CA ASP A 219 19.68 21.37 18.08
C ASP A 219 20.36 20.17 17.37
N PRO A 220 21.69 20.00 17.50
CA PRO A 220 22.40 18.89 16.88
C PRO A 220 21.91 17.50 17.33
N LYS A 221 21.42 17.33 18.57
CA LYS A 221 20.86 16.04 19.02
C LYS A 221 19.54 15.72 18.30
N ASN A 222 18.69 16.72 18.10
CA ASN A 222 17.43 16.54 17.36
C ASN A 222 17.67 16.32 15.86
N GLN A 223 18.64 17.00 15.26
CA GLN A 223 19.01 16.73 13.87
C GLN A 223 19.48 15.29 13.67
N GLU A 224 20.34 14.79 14.57
CA GLU A 224 20.78 13.40 14.51
C GLU A 224 19.61 12.43 14.72
N LEU A 225 18.71 12.68 15.68
CA LEU A 225 17.50 11.88 15.87
C LEU A 225 16.63 11.82 14.59
N LEU A 226 16.34 12.96 13.97
CA LEU A 226 15.54 13.03 12.74
C LEU A 226 16.21 12.29 11.58
N LYS A 227 17.54 12.42 11.46
CA LYS A 227 18.33 11.71 10.45
C LYS A 227 18.31 10.20 10.66
N GLN A 228 18.44 9.74 11.91
CA GLN A 228 18.37 8.33 12.27
C GLN A 228 16.99 7.73 11.97
N LEU A 229 15.92 8.47 12.25
CA LEU A 229 14.55 8.07 11.89
C LEU A 229 14.32 8.01 10.37
N GLU A 230 14.85 8.98 9.62
CA GLU A 230 14.77 8.96 8.16
C GLU A 230 15.55 7.78 7.57
N GLN A 231 16.73 7.50 8.10
CA GLN A 231 17.52 6.33 7.70
C GLN A 231 16.80 5.02 8.05
N ALA A 232 16.15 4.93 9.22
CA ALA A 232 15.33 3.78 9.60
C ALA A 232 14.22 3.52 8.57
N LYS A 233 13.51 4.58 8.16
CA LYS A 233 12.44 4.49 7.16
C LYS A 233 12.98 4.00 5.81
N GLN A 234 14.11 4.55 5.36
CA GLN A 234 14.73 4.16 4.08
C GLN A 234 15.21 2.71 4.11
N ASP A 235 15.96 2.33 5.13
CA ASP A 235 16.48 0.97 5.31
C ASP A 235 15.33 -0.05 5.39
N LEU A 236 14.25 0.29 6.09
CA LEU A 236 13.06 -0.56 6.22
C LEU A 236 12.37 -0.79 4.87
N LEU A 237 12.22 0.26 4.05
CA LEU A 237 11.60 0.17 2.73
C LEU A 237 12.48 -0.60 1.73
N GLU A 238 13.78 -0.37 1.74
CA GLU A 238 14.74 -1.04 0.84
C GLU A 238 14.82 -2.55 1.15
N LYS A 239 14.82 -2.92 2.43
CA LYS A 239 14.90 -4.31 2.88
C LYS A 239 13.55 -4.99 3.10
N SER A 240 12.47 -4.39 2.58
CA SER A 240 11.09 -4.90 2.72
C SER A 240 10.86 -6.30 2.09
N ASN A 241 11.81 -6.80 1.31
CA ASN A 241 11.77 -8.12 0.67
C ASN A 241 12.09 -9.28 1.62
N ASN A 242 12.70 -9.00 2.77
CA ASN A 242 13.03 -10.00 3.78
C ASN A 242 12.73 -9.46 5.18
N LYS A 243 11.86 -10.16 5.90
CA LYS A 243 11.46 -9.81 7.26
C LYS A 243 12.64 -9.66 8.22
N ASP A 244 13.60 -10.59 8.15
CA ASP A 244 14.73 -10.61 9.08
C ASP A 244 15.66 -9.42 8.82
N ASP A 245 15.85 -9.06 7.55
CA ASP A 245 16.64 -7.89 7.16
C ASP A 245 15.96 -6.58 7.58
N ALA A 246 14.62 -6.50 7.47
CA ALA A 246 13.84 -5.36 7.94
C ALA A 246 13.89 -5.19 9.47
N ILE A 247 13.77 -6.27 10.22
CA ILE A 247 13.91 -6.29 11.69
C ILE A 247 15.35 -5.88 12.09
N ALA A 248 16.37 -6.46 11.45
CA ALA A 248 17.77 -6.13 11.74
C ALA A 248 18.07 -4.64 11.51
N SER A 249 17.47 -4.02 10.49
CA SER A 249 17.59 -2.58 10.26
C SER A 249 16.93 -1.75 11.37
N LEU A 250 15.77 -2.15 11.89
CA LEU A 250 15.14 -1.47 13.03
C LEU A 250 16.01 -1.58 14.29
N GLN A 251 16.54 -2.78 14.59
CA GLN A 251 17.42 -3.01 15.74
C GLN A 251 18.71 -2.19 15.67
N LYS A 252 19.31 -2.05 14.49
CA LYS A 252 20.49 -1.22 14.29
C LYS A 252 20.20 0.24 14.66
N VAL A 253 19.09 0.79 14.18
CA VAL A 253 18.70 2.17 14.51
C VAL A 253 18.35 2.30 15.98
N GLU A 254 17.66 1.32 16.58
CA GLU A 254 17.37 1.32 18.00
C GLU A 254 18.65 1.41 18.85
N GLN A 255 19.70 0.66 18.48
CA GLN A 255 21.01 0.75 19.13
C GLN A 255 21.66 2.13 18.97
N GLU A 256 21.52 2.76 17.80
CA GLU A 256 22.03 4.12 17.57
C GLU A 256 21.24 5.15 18.39
N LEU A 257 19.92 5.02 18.49
CA LEU A 257 19.09 5.84 19.36
C LEU A 257 19.41 5.61 20.85
N GLN A 258 19.71 4.37 21.24
CA GLN A 258 20.08 4.06 22.62
C GLN A 258 21.39 4.73 23.03
N LYS A 259 22.36 4.82 22.11
CA LYS A 259 23.61 5.57 22.32
C LYS A 259 23.39 7.08 22.44
N LEU A 260 22.33 7.60 21.82
CA LEU A 260 21.98 9.02 21.87
C LEU A 260 21.28 9.40 23.20
N GLY A 261 20.76 8.41 23.93
CA GLY A 261 19.97 8.62 25.14
C GLY A 261 20.78 8.60 26.43
N ASP A 262 20.52 9.56 27.32
CA ASP A 262 21.16 9.64 28.63
C ASP A 262 20.39 8.82 29.70
N SER A 263 21.12 8.07 30.54
CA SER A 263 20.56 7.10 31.50
C SER A 263 20.00 7.73 32.80
N GLN A 264 20.06 9.05 32.98
CA GLN A 264 19.80 9.72 34.28
C GLN A 264 18.39 10.32 34.47
N GLN A 265 17.41 9.90 33.66
CA GLN A 265 16.10 10.52 33.58
C GLN A 265 15.27 10.62 34.89
N PRO A 266 15.12 9.56 35.70
CA PRO A 266 14.21 9.60 36.86
C PRO A 266 14.70 10.60 37.92
N ALA A 267 16.01 10.65 38.13
CA ALA A 267 16.63 11.58 39.06
C ALA A 267 16.48 13.03 38.59
N GLN A 268 16.63 13.28 37.29
CA GLN A 268 16.49 14.63 36.73
C GLN A 268 15.05 15.15 36.79
N LYS A 269 14.05 14.31 36.50
CA LYS A 269 12.63 14.69 36.64
C LYS A 269 12.29 15.04 38.09
N ALA A 270 12.70 14.21 39.05
CA ALA A 270 12.49 14.49 40.47
C ALA A 270 13.21 15.77 40.93
N ALA A 271 14.43 16.02 40.43
CA ALA A 271 15.17 17.24 40.72
C ALA A 271 14.48 18.50 40.15
N LEU A 272 13.92 18.42 38.93
CA LEU A 272 13.14 19.50 38.32
C LEU A 272 11.84 19.80 39.08
N GLU A 273 11.14 18.76 39.55
CA GLU A 273 9.97 18.95 40.42
C GLU A 273 10.34 19.60 41.75
N GLN A 274 11.49 19.24 42.33
CA GLN A 274 11.99 19.89 43.54
C GLN A 274 12.34 21.35 43.26
N LEU A 275 13.00 21.65 42.14
CA LEU A 275 13.31 23.01 41.72
C LEU A 275 12.04 23.85 41.54
N ALA A 276 11.00 23.29 40.92
CA ALA A 276 9.71 23.96 40.78
C ALA A 276 9.13 24.34 42.15
N ARG A 277 9.18 23.43 43.14
CA ARG A 277 8.73 23.70 44.51
C ARG A 277 9.58 24.74 45.23
N SER A 278 10.90 24.74 45.00
CA SER A 278 11.80 25.75 45.55
C SER A 278 11.50 27.14 44.99
N LEU A 279 11.29 27.24 43.68
CA LEU A 279 10.88 28.47 42.98
C LEU A 279 9.50 28.95 43.45
N SER A 280 8.54 28.05 43.68
CA SER A 280 7.24 28.39 44.25
C SER A 280 7.28 28.86 45.71
N GLY A 281 8.42 28.71 46.39
CA GLY A 281 8.60 29.03 47.80
C GLY A 281 8.89 30.50 48.12
N SER A 282 9.05 31.37 47.12
CA SER A 282 9.24 32.82 47.30
C SER A 282 8.31 33.58 46.38
N ASP A 283 7.71 34.68 46.87
CA ASP A 283 6.79 35.51 46.08
C ASP A 283 7.43 36.03 44.78
N LEU A 284 8.75 36.27 44.78
CA LEU A 284 9.48 36.75 43.61
C LEU A 284 9.56 35.69 42.50
N THR A 285 9.81 34.43 42.86
CA THR A 285 10.04 33.32 41.92
C THR A 285 8.82 32.43 41.74
N LYS A 286 7.73 32.68 42.47
CA LYS A 286 6.52 31.86 42.46
C LYS A 286 5.94 31.64 41.05
N PRO A 287 5.82 32.67 40.19
CA PRO A 287 5.36 32.48 38.82
C PRO A 287 6.26 31.52 38.01
N ALA A 288 7.58 31.54 38.26
CA ALA A 288 8.52 30.63 37.59
C ALA A 288 8.36 29.18 38.06
N GLY A 289 8.14 28.97 39.37
CA GLY A 289 7.88 27.64 39.92
C GLY A 289 6.55 27.05 39.43
N GLU A 290 5.50 27.89 39.38
CA GLU A 290 4.20 27.50 38.82
C GLU A 290 4.32 27.16 37.33
N ALA A 291 5.02 27.97 36.55
CA ALA A 291 5.29 27.68 35.14
C ALA A 291 6.03 26.36 34.96
N LEU A 292 7.09 26.10 35.75
CA LEU A 292 7.88 24.86 35.66
C LEU A 292 7.07 23.61 36.09
N SER A 293 6.13 23.78 37.02
CA SER A 293 5.26 22.70 37.49
C SER A 293 4.17 22.31 36.48
N GLN A 294 3.86 23.17 35.51
CA GLN A 294 2.89 22.86 34.46
C GLN A 294 3.44 21.78 33.53
N ASN A 295 2.59 20.84 33.14
CA ASN A 295 2.93 19.80 32.16
C ASN A 295 2.66 20.28 30.73
N THR A 296 3.20 21.45 30.36
CA THR A 296 3.04 22.03 29.01
C THR A 296 4.39 22.05 28.26
N PRO A 297 4.38 21.98 26.92
CA PRO A 297 5.63 21.99 26.13
C PRO A 297 6.48 23.24 26.34
N ASP A 298 5.84 24.37 26.67
CA ASP A 298 6.46 25.68 26.84
C ASP A 298 6.81 26.03 28.29
N ARG A 299 6.73 25.05 29.21
CA ARG A 299 6.93 25.28 30.67
C ARG A 299 8.30 25.88 31.00
N PHE A 300 9.36 25.45 30.29
CA PHE A 300 10.72 25.92 30.53
C PHE A 300 10.95 27.33 29.99
N ASP A 301 10.39 27.65 28.81
CA ASP A 301 10.43 28.99 28.24
C ASP A 301 9.67 29.99 29.11
N LYS A 302 8.49 29.60 29.60
CA LYS A 302 7.71 30.39 30.57
C LYS A 302 8.47 30.59 31.88
N ALA A 303 9.03 29.51 32.46
CA ALA A 303 9.80 29.60 33.69
C ALA A 303 11.04 30.49 33.54
N ALA A 304 11.75 30.41 32.41
CA ALA A 304 12.87 31.28 32.09
C ALA A 304 12.44 32.76 31.96
N GLY A 305 11.30 33.02 31.31
CA GLY A 305 10.72 34.35 31.21
C GLY A 305 10.33 34.95 32.56
N GLU A 306 9.71 34.16 33.44
CA GLU A 306 9.37 34.57 34.80
C GLU A 306 10.61 34.75 35.68
N LEU A 307 11.66 33.94 35.52
CA LEU A 307 12.96 34.15 36.17
C LEU A 307 13.63 35.46 35.74
N SER A 308 13.50 35.84 34.46
CA SER A 308 13.99 37.13 33.97
C SER A 308 13.22 38.31 34.58
N LYS A 309 11.91 38.18 34.78
CA LYS A 309 11.10 39.18 35.51
C LYS A 309 11.46 39.23 37.00
N ALA A 310 11.71 38.08 37.61
CA ALA A 310 12.21 37.98 38.98
C ALA A 310 13.56 38.69 39.12
N ALA A 311 14.47 38.51 38.17
CA ALA A 311 15.75 39.21 38.13
C ALA A 311 15.57 40.74 38.11
N GLN A 312 14.62 41.28 37.33
CA GLN A 312 14.37 42.73 37.30
C GLN A 312 13.86 43.26 38.65
N ASN A 313 13.13 42.45 39.40
CA ASN A 313 12.52 42.79 40.68
C ASN A 313 13.32 42.32 41.91
N VAL A 314 14.56 41.85 41.74
CA VAL A 314 15.38 41.29 42.82
C VAL A 314 15.65 42.30 43.95
N ASP A 315 15.57 43.60 43.67
CA ASP A 315 15.71 44.67 44.67
C ASP A 315 14.58 44.65 45.72
N GLN A 316 13.43 44.04 45.42
CA GLN A 316 12.36 43.84 46.40
C GLN A 316 12.79 42.85 47.49
N LEU A 317 13.61 41.86 47.13
CA LEU A 317 14.14 40.86 48.07
C LEU A 317 15.11 41.46 49.09
N LYS A 318 15.74 42.62 48.80
CA LYS A 318 16.60 43.34 49.76
C LYS A 318 15.85 43.77 51.02
N LYS A 319 14.55 44.05 50.89
CA LYS A 319 13.71 44.50 52.01
C LYS A 319 13.32 43.35 52.94
N ASP A 320 13.50 42.11 52.50
CA ASP A 320 13.20 40.90 53.26
C ASP A 320 14.40 39.93 53.22
N ALA A 321 15.35 40.18 54.12
CA ALA A 321 16.56 39.36 54.25
C ALA A 321 16.25 37.89 54.58
N THR A 322 15.10 37.60 55.22
CA THR A 322 14.70 36.22 55.57
C THR A 322 14.31 35.47 54.31
N GLN A 323 13.50 36.07 53.44
CA GLN A 323 13.14 35.48 52.15
C GLN A 323 14.37 35.31 51.24
N ALA A 324 15.27 36.28 51.21
CA ALA A 324 16.51 36.19 50.45
C ALA A 324 17.39 35.01 50.90
N GLN A 325 17.56 34.85 52.22
CA GLN A 325 18.30 33.73 52.79
C GLN A 325 17.64 32.38 52.49
N GLN A 326 16.31 32.26 52.66
CA GLN A 326 15.59 31.01 52.37
C GLN A 326 15.66 30.60 50.90
N LEU A 327 15.57 31.56 49.98
CA LEU A 327 15.69 31.29 48.54
C LEU A 327 17.12 30.84 48.17
N SER A 328 18.13 31.51 48.74
CA SER A 328 19.54 31.12 48.61
C SER A 328 19.77 29.68 49.08
N ASP A 329 19.30 29.33 50.28
CA ASP A 329 19.48 28.00 50.86
C ASP A 329 18.76 26.92 50.03
N LYS A 330 17.58 27.21 49.49
CA LYS A 330 16.84 26.31 48.57
C LYS A 330 17.62 26.08 47.28
N PHE A 331 18.14 27.13 46.65
CA PHE A 331 18.92 27.01 45.41
C PHE A 331 20.24 26.25 45.62
N SER A 332 20.90 26.44 46.76
CA SER A 332 22.08 25.65 47.15
C SER A 332 21.75 24.15 47.26
N LYS A 333 20.59 23.82 47.87
CA LYS A 333 20.13 22.43 47.97
C LYS A 333 19.76 21.84 46.61
N ASP A 334 19.08 22.60 45.75
CA ASP A 334 18.75 22.14 44.40
C ASP A 334 20.01 21.98 43.54
N ALA A 335 21.00 22.87 43.67
CA ALA A 335 22.29 22.73 43.00
C ALA A 335 22.96 21.37 43.30
N GLN A 336 22.87 20.89 44.54
CA GLN A 336 23.41 19.57 44.91
C GLN A 336 22.67 18.42 44.22
N ASN A 337 21.35 18.53 44.04
CA ASN A 337 20.56 17.52 43.36
C ASN A 337 20.90 17.41 41.87
N PHE A 338 21.26 18.52 41.23
CA PHE A 338 21.65 18.53 39.81
C PHE A 338 23.11 18.19 39.56
N LYS A 339 23.96 18.04 40.59
CA LYS A 339 25.41 17.86 40.44
C LYS A 339 25.81 16.70 39.53
N ASN A 340 25.02 15.61 39.55
CA ASN A 340 25.30 14.41 38.75
C ASN A 340 24.54 14.38 37.42
N SER A 341 23.38 15.06 37.33
CA SER A 341 22.48 14.99 36.17
C SER A 341 22.59 16.19 35.23
N ASP A 342 22.86 17.38 35.76
CA ASP A 342 23.10 18.59 34.99
C ASP A 342 24.09 19.50 35.73
N PRO A 343 25.41 19.31 35.52
CA PRO A 343 26.45 20.11 36.16
C PRO A 343 26.36 21.60 35.84
N ASN A 344 25.86 21.97 34.65
CA ASN A 344 25.70 23.36 34.24
C ASN A 344 24.56 24.02 35.01
N LEU A 345 23.40 23.36 35.12
CA LEU A 345 22.29 23.83 35.93
C LEU A 345 22.67 23.88 37.42
N SER A 346 23.41 22.89 37.91
CA SER A 346 23.98 22.89 39.26
C SER A 346 24.84 24.13 39.51
N GLN A 347 25.75 24.45 38.58
CA GLN A 347 26.62 25.63 38.70
C GLN A 347 25.81 26.94 38.65
N LYS A 348 24.80 27.05 37.77
CA LYS A 348 23.95 28.24 37.69
C LYS A 348 23.06 28.42 38.92
N LEU A 349 22.53 27.33 39.48
CA LEU A 349 21.81 27.35 40.76
C LEU A 349 22.72 27.79 41.91
N GLN A 350 23.97 27.31 41.94
CA GLN A 350 24.95 27.73 42.94
C GLN A 350 25.29 29.23 42.81
N GLN A 351 25.49 29.73 41.58
CA GLN A 351 25.73 31.15 41.31
C GLN A 351 24.54 32.02 41.76
N ALA A 352 23.32 31.60 41.45
CA ALA A 352 22.10 32.28 41.91
C ALA A 352 21.98 32.25 43.44
N SER A 353 22.26 31.10 44.06
CA SER A 353 22.31 30.96 45.52
C SER A 353 23.27 31.96 46.16
N ASP A 354 24.51 32.03 45.68
CA ASP A 354 25.54 32.90 46.27
C ASP A 354 25.27 34.39 46.07
N ALA A 355 24.67 34.76 44.94
CA ALA A 355 24.28 36.14 44.64
C ALA A 355 23.05 36.61 45.43
N LEU A 356 22.14 35.69 45.80
CA LEU A 356 20.93 35.98 46.57
C LEU A 356 21.15 36.05 48.08
N LYS A 357 22.33 35.68 48.59
CA LYS A 357 22.67 35.84 50.01
C LYS A 357 22.49 37.32 50.43
N PRO A 358 21.89 37.62 51.60
CA PRO A 358 21.60 38.99 52.00
C PRO A 358 22.81 39.94 51.92
N ASP A 359 23.98 39.47 52.35
CA ASP A 359 25.24 40.25 52.28
C ASP A 359 25.69 40.54 50.85
N SER A 360 25.58 39.56 49.95
CA SER A 360 25.92 39.70 48.53
C SER A 360 24.93 40.60 47.82
N LEU A 361 23.63 40.37 48.04
CA LEU A 361 22.55 41.12 47.41
C LEU A 361 22.58 42.60 47.79
N ASN A 362 22.91 42.93 49.04
CA ASN A 362 23.06 44.31 49.49
C ASN A 362 24.26 45.01 48.84
N LYS A 363 25.35 44.29 48.58
CA LYS A 363 26.58 44.81 47.95
C LYS A 363 26.47 44.92 46.44
N ASP A 364 25.88 43.92 45.78
CA ASP A 364 25.79 43.82 44.32
C ASP A 364 24.46 43.20 43.88
N SER A 365 23.47 44.06 43.67
CA SER A 365 22.17 43.64 43.09
C SER A 365 22.32 43.21 41.63
N ALA A 366 23.22 43.85 40.87
CA ALA A 366 23.39 43.58 39.45
C ALA A 366 23.88 42.15 39.23
N GLY A 367 24.79 41.65 40.06
CA GLY A 367 25.23 40.26 40.08
C GLY A 367 24.08 39.28 40.31
N ALA A 368 23.15 39.59 41.23
CA ALA A 368 21.95 38.78 41.45
C ALA A 368 20.98 38.77 40.25
N LYS A 369 20.82 39.93 39.58
CA LYS A 369 20.02 40.00 38.34
C LYS A 369 20.61 39.09 37.26
N GLN A 370 21.92 39.17 37.06
CA GLN A 370 22.61 38.36 36.06
C GLN A 370 22.54 36.86 36.41
N ALA A 371 22.75 36.49 37.67
CA ALA A 371 22.69 35.09 38.08
C ALA A 371 21.30 34.46 37.87
N LEU A 372 20.21 35.20 38.12
CA LEU A 372 18.85 34.76 37.85
C LEU A 372 18.54 34.67 36.34
N GLN A 373 19.06 35.60 35.54
CA GLN A 373 18.93 35.54 34.07
C GLN A 373 19.68 34.34 33.48
N ASP A 374 20.91 34.11 33.93
CA ASP A 374 21.73 32.96 33.55
C ASP A 374 21.05 31.64 33.94
N LEU A 375 20.44 31.59 35.14
CA LEU A 375 19.66 30.44 35.58
C LEU A 375 18.45 30.20 34.66
N GLY A 376 17.74 31.25 34.26
CA GLY A 376 16.63 31.16 33.31
C GLY A 376 17.08 30.61 31.95
N GLN A 377 18.19 31.09 31.41
CA GLN A 377 18.76 30.58 30.15
C GLN A 377 19.18 29.12 30.26
N GLN A 378 19.82 28.73 31.35
CA GLN A 378 20.22 27.33 31.58
C GLN A 378 19.01 26.42 31.77
N LEU A 379 17.95 26.90 32.44
CA LEU A 379 16.71 26.17 32.59
C LEU A 379 16.02 25.93 31.24
N GLN A 380 16.08 26.91 30.33
CA GLN A 380 15.59 26.76 28.96
C GLN A 380 16.37 25.67 28.20
N GLN A 381 17.71 25.66 28.29
CA GLN A 381 18.54 24.62 27.68
C GLN A 381 18.26 23.22 28.28
N THR A 382 18.08 23.16 29.60
CA THR A 382 17.68 21.93 30.31
C THR A 382 16.34 21.41 29.78
N GLY A 383 15.39 22.32 29.54
CA GLY A 383 14.10 22.00 28.96
C GLY A 383 14.17 21.41 27.56
N GLN A 384 15.00 21.99 26.70
CA GLN A 384 15.23 21.47 25.34
C GLN A 384 15.82 20.06 25.40
N ALA A 385 16.84 19.83 26.23
CA ALA A 385 17.42 18.51 26.43
C ALA A 385 16.40 17.49 26.95
N GLN A 386 15.52 17.90 27.88
CA GLN A 386 14.47 17.06 28.43
C GLN A 386 13.43 16.68 27.38
N GLN A 387 13.04 17.62 26.51
CA GLN A 387 12.12 17.38 25.41
C GLN A 387 12.71 16.42 24.37
N THR A 388 13.98 16.62 23.97
CA THR A 388 14.70 15.73 23.06
C THR A 388 14.78 14.31 23.62
N GLN A 389 15.03 14.18 24.92
CA GLN A 389 15.09 12.87 25.56
C GLN A 389 13.73 12.17 25.59
N GLU A 390 12.62 12.88 25.79
CA GLU A 390 11.27 12.30 25.69
C GLU A 390 10.92 11.87 24.26
N GLN A 391 11.30 12.68 23.26
CA GLN A 391 11.13 12.34 21.85
C GLN A 391 11.94 11.10 21.47
N LEU A 392 13.17 10.98 21.97
CA LEU A 392 14.02 9.81 21.78
C LEU A 392 13.39 8.54 22.35
N GLN A 393 12.75 8.62 23.53
CA GLN A 393 12.06 7.48 24.14
C GLN A 393 10.81 7.08 23.36
N GLN A 394 10.03 8.06 22.90
CA GLN A 394 8.89 7.80 22.03
C GLN A 394 9.34 7.11 20.73
N ALA A 395 10.47 7.55 20.17
CA ALA A 395 11.09 6.91 19.02
C ALA A 395 11.51 5.47 19.29
N GLN A 396 12.23 5.21 20.38
CA GLN A 396 12.64 3.86 20.78
C GLN A 396 11.42 2.95 20.99
N ALA A 397 10.41 3.40 21.73
CA ALA A 397 9.19 2.62 21.97
C ALA A 397 8.42 2.35 20.67
N GLN A 398 8.37 3.32 19.76
CA GLN A 398 7.74 3.15 18.46
C GLN A 398 8.51 2.14 17.59
N LEU A 399 9.84 2.18 17.57
CA LEU A 399 10.67 1.20 16.84
C LEU A 399 10.51 -0.21 17.40
N GLN A 400 10.55 -0.38 18.72
CA GLN A 400 10.30 -1.67 19.39
C GLN A 400 8.92 -2.24 19.04
N LYS A 401 7.90 -1.37 19.01
CA LYS A 401 6.54 -1.77 18.60
C LYS A 401 6.49 -2.19 17.13
N SER A 402 7.18 -1.46 16.25
CA SER A 402 7.29 -1.81 14.83
C SER A 402 8.00 -3.14 14.64
N GLU A 403 9.09 -3.42 15.37
CA GLU A 403 9.78 -4.71 15.38
C GLU A 403 8.85 -5.86 15.81
N GLN A 404 8.12 -5.68 16.92
CA GLN A 404 7.19 -6.69 17.43
C GLN A 404 6.06 -6.97 16.43
N THR A 405 5.62 -5.93 15.71
CA THR A 405 4.55 -6.04 14.71
C THR A 405 5.05 -6.76 13.46
N LEU A 406 6.24 -6.43 12.95
CA LEU A 406 6.87 -7.15 11.85
C LEU A 406 7.13 -8.62 12.21
N SER A 407 7.57 -8.87 13.45
CA SER A 407 7.82 -10.22 13.96
C SER A 407 6.57 -11.10 13.92
N GLN A 408 5.39 -10.53 14.19
CA GLN A 408 4.10 -11.24 14.16
C GLN A 408 3.54 -11.42 12.75
N ALA A 409 3.80 -10.49 11.83
CA ALA A 409 3.26 -10.52 10.47
C ALA A 409 3.66 -11.78 9.67
N GLY A 410 4.82 -12.39 9.96
CA GLY A 410 5.25 -13.64 9.35
C GLY A 410 4.68 -14.92 9.98
N GLN A 411 4.13 -14.87 11.21
CA GLN A 411 3.59 -16.08 11.88
C GLN A 411 2.16 -16.40 11.41
N GLN A 412 1.42 -15.40 10.96
CA GLN A 412 0.03 -15.57 10.53
C GLN A 412 -0.10 -16.37 9.22
N GLY A 413 0.99 -16.54 8.45
CA GLY A 413 1.03 -17.40 7.27
C GLY A 413 1.15 -18.90 7.57
N GLN A 414 1.69 -19.30 8.74
CA GLN A 414 1.94 -20.71 9.06
C GLN A 414 0.82 -21.40 9.85
N GLN A 415 -0.06 -20.65 10.52
CA GLN A 415 -1.12 -21.26 11.34
C GLN A 415 -2.36 -21.71 10.56
N GLN A 416 -2.48 -21.36 9.27
CA GLN A 416 -3.69 -21.66 8.49
C GLN A 416 -3.67 -23.04 7.80
N GLN A 417 -2.56 -23.80 7.89
CA GLN A 417 -2.43 -25.12 7.27
C GLN A 417 -2.46 -26.31 8.26
N ALA A 418 -2.36 -26.08 9.57
CA ALA A 418 -2.38 -27.15 10.58
C ALA A 418 -3.79 -27.50 11.11
N GLY A 419 -4.83 -26.77 10.71
CA GLY A 419 -6.19 -26.91 11.27
C GLY A 419 -7.15 -27.84 10.52
N GLN A 420 -6.74 -28.48 9.42
CA GLN A 420 -7.67 -29.19 8.53
C GLN A 420 -7.49 -30.72 8.47
N GLN A 421 -6.93 -31.31 9.53
CA GLN A 421 -6.76 -32.77 9.60
C GLN A 421 -7.08 -33.35 10.97
N GLN A 422 -8.17 -32.90 11.62
CA GLN A 422 -8.82 -33.70 12.66
C GLN A 422 -10.22 -33.14 12.99
N THR A 423 -11.27 -33.63 12.32
CA THR A 423 -12.63 -33.82 12.89
C THR A 423 -13.53 -34.47 11.84
N SER A 424 -13.50 -35.79 11.87
CA SER A 424 -14.58 -36.71 11.51
C SER A 424 -14.54 -37.72 12.66
N SER A 425 -15.57 -38.06 13.43
CA SER A 425 -17.02 -38.00 13.24
C SER A 425 -17.55 -38.99 14.29
N GLN A 426 -18.14 -38.57 15.40
CA GLN A 426 -19.07 -39.43 16.17
C GLN A 426 -19.77 -38.58 17.23
N SER A 427 -21.10 -38.41 17.09
CA SER A 427 -22.12 -38.41 18.16
C SER A 427 -23.35 -37.69 17.63
N ASN A 428 -24.24 -38.50 17.07
CA ASN A 428 -25.62 -38.18 16.79
C ASN A 428 -26.41 -38.60 18.03
N ASP A 429 -26.97 -37.67 18.79
CA ASP A 429 -28.23 -37.95 19.48
C ASP A 429 -29.05 -36.67 19.63
N SER A 430 -30.33 -36.87 19.38
CA SER A 430 -31.34 -35.89 19.09
C SER A 430 -32.41 -36.01 20.16
N THR A 431 -32.70 -34.95 20.90
CA THR A 431 -34.05 -34.77 21.44
C THR A 431 -34.40 -33.29 21.55
N SER A 432 -35.54 -33.01 20.95
CA SER A 432 -36.25 -31.76 20.71
C SER A 432 -37.13 -31.31 21.88
N SER A 433 -37.20 -29.99 22.12
CA SER A 433 -38.44 -29.26 22.46
C SER A 433 -38.21 -27.73 22.47
N ASP A 434 -38.44 -27.11 21.31
CA ASP A 434 -39.29 -25.94 20.94
C ASP A 434 -39.70 -24.84 21.98
N PRO A 435 -40.23 -23.66 21.56
CA PRO A 435 -39.46 -22.43 21.31
C PRO A 435 -40.09 -21.16 21.94
N GLN A 436 -39.36 -20.04 22.08
CA GLN A 436 -40.04 -18.73 22.11
C GLN A 436 -39.18 -17.55 21.64
N ASN A 437 -39.46 -17.18 20.38
CA ASN A 437 -39.65 -15.84 19.80
C ASN A 437 -39.20 -14.58 20.57
N GLY A 438 -38.55 -13.63 19.87
CA GLY A 438 -38.63 -12.21 20.23
C GLY A 438 -37.42 -11.31 19.96
N GLN A 439 -37.09 -11.10 18.69
CA GLN A 439 -36.85 -9.80 18.04
C GLN A 439 -36.05 -8.69 18.77
N ALA A 440 -34.91 -8.35 18.13
CA ALA A 440 -34.33 -7.02 17.88
C ALA A 440 -34.66 -5.86 18.84
N SER A 441 -33.61 -5.24 19.42
CA SER A 441 -33.35 -3.81 19.22
C SER A 441 -31.94 -3.42 19.68
N GLN A 442 -31.49 -2.40 18.99
CA GLN A 442 -30.19 -1.75 18.95
C GLN A 442 -30.09 -0.66 20.04
N ASP A 443 -28.87 -0.15 20.19
CA ASP A 443 -28.47 1.12 20.81
C ASP A 443 -28.30 1.23 22.35
N GLN A 444 -27.03 1.19 22.74
CA GLN A 444 -26.27 2.38 23.13
C GLN A 444 -26.93 3.33 24.14
N GLN A 445 -26.53 3.25 25.42
CA GLN A 445 -25.95 4.41 26.11
C GLN A 445 -25.31 4.10 27.47
N ASN A 446 -24.07 4.58 27.55
CA ASN A 446 -23.32 5.11 28.68
C ASN A 446 -24.09 5.34 30.00
N GLY A 447 -23.50 4.87 31.11
CA GLY A 447 -24.03 5.05 32.46
C GLY A 447 -22.99 4.72 33.53
N GLN A 448 -22.09 5.67 33.73
CA GLN A 448 -21.07 5.75 34.76
C GLN A 448 -21.68 5.91 36.15
N GLN A 449 -21.40 5.03 37.12
CA GLN A 449 -21.13 5.45 38.51
C GLN A 449 -20.52 4.34 39.39
N SER A 450 -19.51 4.78 40.13
CA SER A 450 -18.73 4.11 41.16
C SER A 450 -19.55 3.53 42.32
N GLY A 451 -19.04 2.45 42.92
CA GLY A 451 -19.51 1.90 44.19
C GLY A 451 -18.42 1.05 44.83
N ASP A 452 -17.59 1.71 45.62
CA ASP A 452 -16.61 1.16 46.54
C ASP A 452 -17.28 0.20 47.55
N SER A 453 -16.75 -1.00 47.71
CA SER A 453 -16.88 -1.75 48.96
C SER A 453 -15.69 -2.68 49.15
N GLN A 454 -15.06 -2.44 50.28
CA GLN A 454 -13.82 -2.96 50.79
C GLN A 454 -14.05 -4.30 51.51
N GLN A 455 -12.97 -5.09 51.55
CA GLN A 455 -12.58 -5.97 52.66
C GLN A 455 -13.18 -7.38 52.76
N GLY A 456 -12.27 -8.37 52.79
CA GLY A 456 -12.37 -9.49 53.73
C GLY A 456 -11.96 -10.86 53.20
N GLN A 457 -10.73 -11.28 53.55
CA GLN A 457 -10.37 -12.64 54.05
C GLN A 457 -10.64 -13.87 53.15
N GLN A 458 -9.87 -14.95 53.13
CA GLN A 458 -8.66 -15.41 53.81
C GLN A 458 -8.32 -16.78 53.16
N SER A 459 -7.03 -17.05 53.05
CA SER A 459 -6.34 -18.35 53.01
C SER A 459 -7.11 -19.64 52.68
N ASP A 460 -6.63 -20.38 51.67
CA ASP A 460 -6.50 -21.83 51.85
C ASP A 460 -5.22 -22.35 51.17
N GLN A 461 -4.35 -22.91 52.01
CA GLN A 461 -3.09 -23.56 51.69
C GLN A 461 -3.29 -25.03 52.07
N GLY A 462 -3.67 -25.85 51.09
CA GLY A 462 -3.91 -27.28 51.24
C GLY A 462 -2.76 -28.11 50.65
N GLN A 463 -1.92 -28.60 51.56
CA GLN A 463 -0.80 -29.52 51.36
C GLN A 463 -1.30 -30.98 51.31
N GLN A 464 -0.79 -31.80 50.39
CA GLN A 464 -0.40 -33.23 50.53
C GLN A 464 -0.65 -34.07 49.26
N GLY A 465 0.37 -34.85 48.90
CA GLY A 465 0.32 -35.85 47.85
C GLY A 465 1.68 -36.52 47.62
N GLN A 466 2.26 -37.10 48.68
CA GLN A 466 3.47 -37.92 48.62
C GLN A 466 3.06 -39.40 48.67
N GLN A 467 3.19 -40.15 47.57
CA GLN A 467 3.49 -41.59 47.56
C GLN A 467 3.64 -42.12 46.13
N GLY A 468 4.69 -42.91 45.90
CA GLY A 468 4.95 -43.60 44.63
C GLY A 468 6.38 -44.11 44.53
N GLN A 469 6.73 -45.06 45.40
CA GLN A 469 8.00 -45.78 45.42
C GLN A 469 7.94 -47.01 44.48
N GLN A 470 9.11 -47.40 43.96
CA GLN A 470 9.52 -48.74 43.47
C GLN A 470 9.36 -49.15 41.98
N GLY A 471 10.47 -49.74 41.48
CA GLY A 471 10.62 -50.48 40.23
C GLY A 471 11.88 -50.06 39.45
N GLN A 472 13.11 -50.39 39.86
CA GLN A 472 13.82 -51.69 39.79
C GLN A 472 14.33 -52.06 38.37
N GLN A 473 15.67 -52.07 38.26
CA GLN A 473 16.57 -52.92 37.44
C GLN A 473 16.49 -52.95 35.91
N GLY A 474 17.68 -52.90 35.30
CA GLY A 474 18.01 -53.82 34.21
C GLY A 474 18.90 -53.24 33.10
N GLN A 475 20.23 -53.45 33.28
CA GLN A 475 21.30 -53.53 32.26
C GLN A 475 21.57 -52.36 31.32
#